data_AF-A0A852UI05-F1
#
_entry.id   AF-A0A852UI05-F1
#
_cell.length_a   1.000
_cell.length_b   1.000
_cell.length_c   1.000
_cell.angle_alpha   90.00
_cell.angle_beta   90.00
_cell.angle_gamma   90.00
#
_symmetry.space_group_name_H-M   'P 1'
#
loop_
_entity.id
_entity.type
_entity.pdbx_description
1 polymer ?
#
loop_
_entity_poly.entity_id
_entity_poly.type
_entity_poly.pdbx_seq_one_letter_code
_entity_poly.pdbx_strand_id
1 'polypeptide(L)'
;MDEVFINFMGLKIVLDNLDNPINIEAYCVGWGMGVYLGSKIESSMALSYIVFEVLVDFVEFELPKEIRDQGYGVTSRVADGKDGKRLVMKVLAKRNCEQKLRSLVVSLASKAFIISYEPNQLNGGFLLRSLNPNKI
;
A
#
# COMPACT_ATOMS: atom_id res chain seq x y z
N MET A 1 -24.35 -1.14 -10.34
CA MET A 1 -25.31 -1.87 -11.19
C MET A 1 -25.05 -1.53 -12.66
N ASP A 2 -24.78 -0.26 -12.98
CA ASP A 2 -24.58 0.23 -14.35
C ASP A 2 -23.32 -0.32 -15.05
N GLU A 3 -22.21 -0.48 -14.33
CA GLU A 3 -20.97 -1.06 -14.90
C GLU A 3 -21.19 -2.50 -15.41
N VAL A 4 -21.90 -3.30 -14.62
CA VAL A 4 -22.23 -4.69 -14.99
C VAL A 4 -23.13 -4.72 -16.22
N PHE A 5 -24.05 -3.77 -16.35
CA PHE A 5 -24.95 -3.66 -17.50
C PHE A 5 -24.19 -3.28 -18.78
N ILE A 6 -23.28 -2.30 -18.71
CA ILE A 6 -22.44 -1.89 -19.85
C ILE A 6 -21.56 -3.04 -20.32
N ASN A 7 -20.93 -3.76 -19.39
CA ASN A 7 -20.09 -4.92 -19.70
C ASN A 7 -20.91 -6.04 -20.37
N PHE A 8 -22.11 -6.33 -19.87
CA PHE A 8 -23.00 -7.33 -20.49
C PHE A 8 -23.47 -6.91 -21.89
N MET A 9 -23.75 -5.62 -22.09
CA MET A 9 -24.18 -5.12 -23.39
C MET A 9 -23.05 -5.20 -24.42
N GLY A 10 -21.81 -4.87 -24.02
CA GLY A 10 -20.63 -5.04 -24.86
C GLY A 10 -20.38 -6.51 -25.21
N LEU A 11 -20.48 -7.41 -24.23
CA LEU A 11 -20.34 -8.85 -24.45
C LEU A 11 -21.41 -9.38 -25.41
N LYS A 12 -22.66 -8.93 -25.27
CA LYS A 12 -23.76 -9.31 -26.17
C LYS A 12 -23.45 -8.97 -27.62
N ILE A 13 -22.94 -7.77 -27.91
CA ILE A 13 -22.61 -7.34 -29.28
C ILE A 13 -21.55 -8.25 -29.93
N VAL A 14 -20.57 -8.69 -29.14
CA VAL A 14 -19.51 -9.59 -29.59
C VAL A 14 -20.05 -11.00 -29.83
N LEU A 15 -20.90 -11.50 -28.93
CA LEU A 15 -21.58 -12.79 -29.07
C LEU A 15 -22.52 -12.81 -30.29
N ASP A 16 -23.24 -11.72 -30.56
CA ASP A 16 -24.11 -11.61 -31.73
C ASP A 16 -23.32 -11.55 -33.06
N ASN A 17 -22.01 -11.30 -33.02
CA ASN A 17 -21.13 -11.20 -34.20
C ASN A 17 -19.86 -12.05 -34.07
N LEU A 18 -20.02 -13.31 -33.63
CA LEU A 18 -18.94 -14.29 -33.46
C LEU A 18 -18.21 -14.67 -34.76
N ASP A 19 -18.85 -14.50 -35.91
CA ASP A 19 -18.28 -14.85 -37.22
C ASP A 19 -17.10 -13.96 -37.65
N ASN A 20 -16.87 -12.83 -36.97
CA ASN A 20 -15.75 -11.93 -37.25
C ASN A 20 -14.67 -11.98 -36.15
N PRO A 21 -13.46 -12.52 -36.44
CA PRO A 21 -12.38 -12.59 -35.45
C PRO A 21 -11.90 -11.21 -34.97
N ILE A 22 -12.11 -10.17 -35.77
CA ILE A 22 -11.76 -8.78 -35.44
C ILE A 22 -12.57 -8.25 -34.24
N ASN A 23 -13.84 -8.66 -34.11
CA ASN A 23 -14.69 -8.22 -32.99
C ASN A 23 -14.22 -8.82 -31.66
N ILE A 24 -13.75 -10.07 -31.70
CA ILE A 24 -13.20 -10.77 -30.54
C ILE A 24 -11.90 -10.07 -30.10
N GLU A 25 -11.02 -9.76 -31.03
CA GLU A 25 -9.76 -9.08 -30.75
C GLU A 25 -9.98 -7.66 -30.18
N ALA A 26 -10.90 -6.89 -30.77
CA ALA A 26 -11.28 -5.57 -30.27
C ALA A 26 -11.84 -5.61 -28.84
N TYR A 27 -12.66 -6.62 -28.51
CA TYR A 27 -13.19 -6.80 -27.16
C TYR A 27 -12.11 -7.19 -26.15
N CYS A 28 -11.23 -8.13 -26.50
CA CYS A 28 -10.11 -8.52 -25.64
C CYS A 28 -9.18 -7.34 -25.34
N VAL A 29 -8.84 -6.53 -26.35
CA VAL A 29 -8.00 -5.35 -26.18
C VAL A 29 -8.71 -4.27 -25.38
N GLY A 30 -9.97 -3.97 -25.69
CA GLY A 30 -10.77 -2.99 -24.96
C GLY A 30 -10.94 -3.33 -23.49
N TRP A 31 -11.27 -4.59 -23.19
CA TRP A 31 -11.40 -5.08 -21.82
C TRP A 31 -10.06 -5.06 -21.08
N GLY A 32 -8.98 -5.59 -21.70
CA GLY A 32 -7.66 -5.61 -21.11
C GLY A 32 -7.12 -4.20 -20.80
N MET A 33 -7.33 -3.25 -21.72
CA MET A 33 -6.93 -1.86 -21.54
C MET A 33 -7.76 -1.16 -20.46
N GLY A 34 -9.07 -1.44 -20.40
CA GLY A 34 -9.95 -0.94 -19.34
C GLY A 34 -9.54 -1.42 -17.95
N VAL A 35 -9.25 -2.72 -17.79
CA VAL A 35 -8.74 -3.30 -16.53
C VAL A 35 -7.40 -2.69 -16.14
N TYR A 36 -6.47 -2.54 -17.09
CA TYR A 36 -5.16 -1.94 -16.84
C TYR A 36 -5.27 -0.48 -16.37
N LEU A 37 -6.08 0.33 -17.07
CA LEU A 37 -6.30 1.72 -16.69
C LEU A 37 -7.04 1.83 -15.35
N GLY A 38 -8.06 1.01 -15.13
CA GLY A 38 -8.78 0.93 -13.85
C GLY A 38 -7.84 0.62 -12.69
N SER A 39 -6.98 -0.39 -12.83
CA SER A 39 -5.98 -0.74 -11.82
C SER A 39 -4.98 0.39 -11.55
N LYS A 40 -4.56 1.12 -12.59
CA LYS A 40 -3.67 2.28 -12.45
C LYS A 40 -4.33 3.45 -11.72
N ILE A 41 -5.62 3.68 -11.98
CA ILE A 41 -6.41 4.71 -11.32
C ILE A 41 -6.68 4.34 -9.85
N GLU A 42 -7.04 3.08 -9.59
CA GLU A 42 -7.26 2.56 -8.23
C GLU A 42 -5.99 2.66 -7.38
N SER A 43 -4.84 2.23 -7.91
CA SER A 43 -3.55 2.35 -7.23
C SER A 43 -3.14 3.80 -6.96
N SER A 44 -3.58 4.75 -7.79
CA SER A 44 -3.38 6.18 -7.56
C SER A 44 -4.33 6.77 -6.51
N MET A 45 -5.55 6.22 -6.38
CA MET A 45 -6.56 6.64 -5.39
C MET A 45 -6.47 5.89 -4.06
N ALA A 46 -5.64 4.85 -3.96
CA ALA A 46 -5.35 4.16 -2.72
C ALA A 46 -4.55 5.07 -1.75
N LEU A 47 -5.23 6.10 -1.24
CA LEU A 47 -4.84 6.93 -0.11
C LEU A 47 -4.97 6.14 1.22
N SER A 48 -4.78 4.83 1.16
CA SER A 48 -4.79 3.98 2.34
C SER A 48 -3.43 4.07 3.01
N TYR A 49 -3.46 4.20 4.33
CA TYR A 49 -2.26 4.15 5.15
C TYR A 49 -2.03 2.72 5.59
N ILE A 50 -0.80 2.42 5.93
CA ILE A 50 -0.41 1.12 6.45
C ILE A 50 0.46 1.36 7.68
N VAL A 51 0.21 0.55 8.69
CA VAL A 51 1.02 0.56 9.92
C VAL A 51 2.00 -0.60 9.82
N PHE A 52 3.27 -0.25 9.87
CA PHE A 52 4.38 -1.19 9.97
C PHE A 52 4.78 -1.31 11.42
N GLU A 53 4.70 -2.51 11.96
CA GLU A 53 5.22 -2.86 13.27
C GLU A 53 6.50 -3.66 13.09
N VAL A 54 7.61 -3.07 13.48
CA VAL A 54 8.95 -3.60 13.31
C VAL A 54 9.51 -3.92 14.68
N LEU A 55 9.90 -5.18 14.89
CA LEU A 55 10.55 -5.65 16.10
C LEU A 55 12.02 -5.94 15.80
N VAL A 56 12.91 -5.28 16.53
CA VAL A 56 14.38 -5.43 16.42
C VAL A 56 15.01 -5.58 17.79
N ASP A 57 16.27 -5.99 17.82
CA ASP A 57 17.03 -6.05 19.06
C ASP A 57 17.34 -4.63 19.56
N PHE A 58 17.45 -4.45 20.88
CA PHE A 58 17.67 -3.14 21.50
C PHE A 58 19.00 -2.46 21.08
N VAL A 59 19.93 -3.22 20.52
CA VAL A 59 21.21 -2.72 19.99
C VAL A 59 20.99 -1.71 18.86
N GLU A 60 19.88 -1.82 18.12
CA GLU A 60 19.59 -0.96 16.98
C GLU A 60 18.79 0.29 17.35
N PHE A 61 19.16 0.96 18.45
CA PHE A 61 18.43 2.12 18.98
C PHE A 61 18.41 3.36 18.05
N GLU A 62 19.27 3.37 17.02
CA GLU A 62 19.38 4.47 16.04
C GLU A 62 18.37 4.36 14.89
N LEU A 63 17.81 3.17 14.64
CA LEU A 63 16.79 2.92 13.59
C LEU A 63 15.61 3.90 13.62
N PRO A 64 14.98 4.18 14.78
CA PRO A 64 13.89 5.15 14.85
C PRO A 64 14.28 6.55 14.39
N LYS A 65 15.57 6.93 14.51
CA LYS A 65 16.05 8.24 14.09
C LYS A 65 16.23 8.28 12.57
N GLU A 66 16.89 7.29 11.99
CA GLU A 66 17.06 7.21 10.53
C GLU A 66 15.71 7.17 9.79
N ILE A 67 14.75 6.38 10.28
CA ILE A 67 13.43 6.30 9.66
C ILE A 67 12.67 7.64 9.78
N ARG A 68 12.88 8.41 10.86
CA ARG A 68 12.31 9.77 11.00
C ARG A 68 12.97 10.78 10.06
N ASP A 69 14.29 10.69 9.87
CA ASP A 69 15.02 11.57 8.95
C ASP A 69 14.58 11.38 7.50
N GLN A 70 14.06 10.20 7.16
CA GLN A 70 13.42 9.89 5.88
C GLN A 70 11.96 10.42 5.77
N GLY A 71 11.47 11.14 6.77
CA GLY A 71 10.15 11.77 6.79
C GLY A 71 9.00 10.86 7.23
N TYR A 72 9.28 9.66 7.76
CA TYR A 72 8.24 8.76 8.28
C TYR A 72 7.93 9.03 9.75
N GLY A 73 6.67 8.84 10.12
CA GLY A 73 6.24 8.91 11.50
C GLY A 73 6.54 7.63 12.26
N VAL A 74 7.47 7.69 13.22
CA VAL A 74 7.91 6.51 14.00
C VAL A 74 7.63 6.71 15.48
N THR A 75 6.90 5.76 16.06
CA THR A 75 6.76 5.60 17.51
C THR A 75 7.56 4.39 17.95
N SER A 76 8.55 4.58 18.82
CA SER A 76 9.41 3.53 19.35
C SER A 76 9.08 3.25 20.81
N ARG A 77 8.99 1.98 21.20
CA ARG A 77 8.84 1.53 22.59
C ARG A 77 9.77 0.37 22.87
N VAL A 78 10.29 0.33 24.09
CA VAL A 78 11.09 -0.80 24.58
C VAL A 78 10.12 -1.84 25.13
N ALA A 79 10.30 -3.10 24.73
CA ALA A 79 9.53 -4.24 25.18
C ALA A 79 10.48 -5.33 25.67
N ASP A 80 10.01 -6.19 26.58
CA ASP A 80 10.77 -7.35 27.04
C ASP A 80 10.39 -8.58 26.20
N GLY A 81 11.39 -9.18 25.56
CA GLY A 81 11.29 -10.44 24.85
C GLY A 81 11.84 -11.60 25.68
N LYS A 82 11.66 -12.82 25.17
CA LYS A 82 12.19 -14.04 25.78
C LYS A 82 13.72 -13.97 26.02
N ASP A 83 14.44 -13.40 25.06
CA ASP A 83 15.91 -13.37 25.04
C ASP A 83 16.48 -12.03 25.55
N GLY A 84 15.64 -11.14 26.10
CA GLY A 84 16.03 -9.82 26.58
C GLY A 84 15.22 -8.68 25.97
N LYS A 85 15.69 -7.44 26.15
CA LYS A 85 15.00 -6.23 25.68
C LYS A 85 14.97 -6.17 24.15
N ARG A 86 13.80 -5.88 23.61
CA ARG A 86 13.56 -5.62 22.19
C ARG A 86 13.02 -4.21 21.98
N LEU A 87 13.31 -3.66 20.83
CA LEU A 87 12.77 -2.39 20.38
C LEU A 87 11.61 -2.66 19.42
N VAL A 88 10.44 -2.17 19.78
CA VAL A 88 9.23 -2.24 18.95
C VAL A 88 8.95 -0.87 18.36
N MET A 89 8.87 -0.80 17.05
CA MET A 89 8.66 0.44 16.32
C MET A 89 7.36 0.34 15.53
N LYS A 90 6.49 1.32 15.67
CA LYS A 90 5.32 1.52 14.81
C LYS A 90 5.60 2.66 13.86
N VAL A 91 5.62 2.35 12.56
CA VAL A 91 5.85 3.30 11.48
C VAL A 91 4.56 3.44 10.70
N LEU A 92 4.06 4.67 10.60
CA LEU A 92 2.92 4.99 9.75
C LEU A 92 3.43 5.44 8.38
N ALA A 93 3.00 4.74 7.33
CA ALA A 93 3.37 5.08 5.95
C ALA A 93 2.16 5.03 5.02
N LYS A 94 2.29 5.64 3.84
CA LYS A 94 1.33 5.47 2.75
C LYS A 94 1.53 4.08 2.12
N ARG A 95 0.44 3.44 1.68
CA ARG A 95 0.49 2.10 1.06
C ARG A 95 1.42 2.03 -0.15
N ASN A 96 1.50 3.09 -0.95
CA ASN A 96 2.41 3.15 -2.09
C ASN A 96 3.92 3.13 -1.71
N CYS A 97 4.26 3.44 -0.44
CA CYS A 97 5.62 3.41 0.07
C CYS A 97 5.95 2.12 0.85
N GLU A 98 5.03 1.15 0.96
CA GLU A 98 5.23 -0.10 1.69
C GLU A 98 6.50 -0.82 1.26
N GLN A 99 6.69 -1.04 -0.04
CA GLN A 99 7.87 -1.74 -0.54
C GLN A 99 9.16 -0.99 -0.20
N LYS A 100 9.16 0.35 -0.34
CA LYS A 100 10.32 1.18 -0.02
C LYS A 100 10.68 1.11 1.46
N LEU A 101 9.67 1.21 2.34
CA LEU A 101 9.88 1.14 3.78
C LEU A 101 10.37 -0.26 4.20
N ARG A 102 9.79 -1.32 3.62
CA ARG A 102 10.24 -2.70 3.87
C ARG A 102 11.69 -2.91 3.46
N SER A 103 12.09 -2.46 2.27
CA SER A 103 13.47 -2.56 1.80
C SER A 103 14.43 -1.76 2.69
N LEU A 104 14.03 -0.57 3.13
CA LEU A 104 14.83 0.26 4.03
C LEU A 104 15.04 -0.43 5.38
N VAL A 105 13.97 -0.93 6.02
CA VAL A 105 14.08 -1.64 7.30
C VAL A 105 14.95 -2.90 7.17
N VAL A 106 14.78 -3.70 6.11
CA VAL A 106 15.59 -4.90 5.88
C VAL A 106 17.07 -4.56 5.63
N SER A 107 17.35 -3.44 4.96
CA SER A 107 18.74 -3.00 4.71
C SER A 107 19.46 -2.54 5.98
N LEU A 108 18.74 -1.90 6.89
CA LEU A 108 19.27 -1.42 8.16
C LEU A 108 19.35 -2.54 9.20
N ALA A 109 18.37 -3.45 9.19
CA ALA A 109 18.19 -4.49 10.19
C ALA A 109 17.80 -5.82 9.53
N SER A 110 18.80 -6.63 9.22
CA SER A 110 18.60 -7.93 8.53
C SER A 110 17.82 -8.94 9.38
N LYS A 111 17.80 -8.77 10.71
CA LYS A 111 17.05 -9.61 11.66
C LYS A 111 15.70 -9.03 12.07
N ALA A 112 15.28 -7.91 11.48
CA ALA A 112 14.03 -7.27 11.83
C ALA A 112 12.82 -8.15 11.52
N PHE A 113 11.92 -8.28 12.50
CA PHE A 113 10.62 -8.89 12.28
C PHE A 113 9.61 -7.80 11.94
N ILE A 114 9.01 -7.89 10.75
CA ILE A 114 8.13 -6.85 10.20
C ILE A 114 6.72 -7.40 10.06
N ILE A 115 5.75 -6.69 10.62
CA ILE A 115 4.31 -6.94 10.51
C ILE A 115 3.69 -5.71 9.85
N SER A 116 2.85 -5.89 8.85
CA SER A 116 2.10 -4.80 8.23
C SER A 116 0.59 -5.06 8.36
N TYR A 117 -0.16 -4.00 8.71
CA TYR A 117 -1.62 -4.06 8.78
C TYR A 117 -2.25 -2.74 8.34
N GLU A 118 -3.43 -2.85 7.74
CA GLU A 118 -4.21 -1.71 7.28
C GLU A 118 -5.17 -1.24 8.38
N PRO A 119 -5.08 0.03 8.83
CA PRO A 119 -6.03 0.60 9.76
C PRO A 119 -7.35 0.89 9.06
N ASN A 120 -8.46 0.38 9.62
CA ASN A 120 -9.81 0.58 9.07
C ASN A 120 -10.32 2.03 9.22
N GLN A 121 -9.92 2.72 10.28
CA GLN A 121 -10.31 4.11 10.54
C GLN A 121 -9.13 4.88 11.13
N LEU A 122 -8.95 6.13 10.67
CA LEU A 122 -7.90 7.03 11.12
C LEU A 122 -8.53 8.30 11.67
N ASN A 123 -8.48 8.48 12.99
CA ASN A 123 -9.05 9.63 13.67
C ASN A 123 -7.94 10.47 14.32
N GLY A 124 -7.67 11.65 13.75
CA GLY A 124 -6.66 12.59 14.27
C GLY A 124 -5.21 12.14 14.07
N GLY A 125 -4.26 12.98 14.51
CA GLY A 125 -2.82 12.69 14.48
C GLY A 125 -1.99 13.73 13.70
N PHE A 126 -0.86 14.13 14.27
CA PHE A 126 0.10 15.09 13.69
C PHE A 126 0.64 14.64 12.31
N LEU A 127 0.74 13.33 12.10
CA LEU A 127 1.30 12.73 10.88
C LEU A 127 0.41 12.87 9.64
N LEU A 128 -0.91 12.97 9.81
CA LEU A 128 -1.85 13.19 8.71
C LEU A 128 -1.72 14.60 8.10
N ARG A 129 -1.18 15.57 8.86
CA ARG A 129 -1.07 16.98 8.45
C ARG A 129 0.21 17.26 7.64
N SER A 130 1.30 16.56 7.92
CA SER A 130 2.58 16.72 7.20
C SER A 130 2.57 16.08 5.80
N LEU A 131 1.79 15.00 5.63
CA LEU A 131 1.77 14.20 4.39
C LEU A 131 0.71 14.64 3.36
N ASN A 132 -0.04 15.70 3.66
CA ASN A 132 -1.08 16.27 2.82
C ASN A 132 -0.92 17.80 2.73
N PRO A 133 -0.03 18.31 1.84
CA PRO A 133 0.23 19.74 1.73
C PRO A 133 -0.91 20.57 1.10
N ASN A 134 -2.00 19.93 0.65
CA ASN A 134 -3.11 20.58 -0.08
C ASN A 134 -4.39 20.79 0.74
N LYS A 135 -4.27 21.02 2.05
CA LYS A 135 -5.42 21.48 2.85
C LYS A 135 -5.05 22.75 3.61
N ILE A 136 -5.17 23.88 2.90
CA ILE A 136 -5.41 25.22 3.45
C ILE A 136 -6.80 25.61 2.98
#